data_AF-A0AB73ADH1-F1
#
_entry.id   AF-A0AB73ADH1-F1
#
_cell.length_a   1.000
_cell.length_b   1.000
_cell.length_c   1.000
_cell.angle_alpha   90.00
_cell.angle_beta   90.00
_cell.angle_gamma   90.00
#
_symmetry.space_group_name_H-M   'P 1'
#
loop_
_entity.id
_entity.type
_entity.pdbx_description
1 polymer ?
#
loop_
_entity_poly.entity_id
_entity_poly.type
_entity_poly.pdbx_seq_one_letter_code
_entity_poly.pdbx_strand_id
1 'polypeptide(L)'
;MSNTEKATEFLQKFSEWIQDANLFSYIFKWISSNWIKGLYKLASGVEDILDQVFKVFSFLDNGTIGKIYTSMRVVSLTVLIIMIIVIAYKYILNERVDLKAGLFRAVLFVCLGVQLPGVITSSAEFAQKVYGETKNLDTTEKSTLSYSIVKENLADLQYASKNGFSRLNSETGTPKNNLSEQAFKMTDLTEVITSDKLSRMAENAQNKDEVSYLEYKTKTDEDGKITAEKIESGMFDFYKEGKFRFTYKTGTITLSLLTVSFAFVCSAFIIATSLIELLFAKLMFPVLSVSDIETDQRTKKILLDIGNSLLAIMLTGFSLSIFKLYFSFIGNLDVDFLPYLVLCIVGVRITIDGPNFFGKFLGLDIGLRSGWQAMVGTAVAAKAATSAVKGGVNAGSSIKEHAGNAVSRMRVNNGVHENNNDKSIQNRSTIPGNNGSSTKSIKEFAANMRQSFGMQDQQEPVTQTQGSKDRIDQRFQMIR
;
A
#
# COMPACT_ATOMS: atom_id res chain seq x y z
N MET A 1 -35.86 25.67 -28.66
CA MET A 1 -35.54 24.37 -28.04
C MET A 1 -36.78 23.79 -27.40
N SER A 2 -37.22 22.62 -27.82
CA SER A 2 -38.32 21.90 -27.16
C SER A 2 -37.88 21.37 -25.78
N ASN A 3 -38.83 21.02 -24.91
CA ASN A 3 -38.49 20.41 -23.61
C ASN A 3 -37.73 19.07 -23.76
N THR A 4 -38.03 18.30 -24.80
CA THR A 4 -37.33 17.05 -25.13
C THR A 4 -35.88 17.30 -25.57
N GLU A 5 -35.62 18.37 -26.32
CA GLU A 5 -34.27 18.74 -26.75
C GLU A 5 -33.41 19.19 -25.57
N LYS A 6 -33.94 20.04 -24.67
CA LYS A 6 -33.25 20.43 -23.44
C LYS A 6 -33.01 19.25 -22.50
N ALA A 7 -33.98 18.34 -22.37
CA ALA A 7 -33.81 17.12 -21.58
C ALA A 7 -32.74 16.21 -22.17
N THR A 8 -32.66 16.10 -23.49
CA THR A 8 -31.62 15.33 -24.19
C THR A 8 -30.24 15.87 -23.87
N GLU A 9 -30.03 17.18 -24.03
CA GLU A 9 -28.75 17.82 -23.72
C GLU A 9 -28.37 17.66 -22.25
N PHE A 10 -29.32 17.83 -21.33
CA PHE A 10 -29.11 17.65 -19.90
C PHE A 10 -28.69 16.22 -19.55
N LEU A 11 -29.42 15.22 -20.04
CA LEU A 11 -29.13 13.80 -19.76
C LEU A 11 -27.82 13.36 -20.39
N GLN A 12 -27.47 13.82 -21.59
CA GLN A 12 -26.17 13.54 -22.19
C GLN A 12 -25.04 14.18 -21.40
N LYS A 13 -25.20 15.45 -21.02
CA LYS A 13 -24.21 16.19 -20.23
C LYS A 13 -23.90 15.47 -18.93
N PHE A 14 -24.90 14.96 -18.21
CA PHE A 14 -24.72 14.32 -16.90
C PHE A 14 -24.87 12.79 -16.94
N SER A 15 -24.68 12.18 -18.12
CA SER A 15 -24.91 10.74 -18.36
C SER A 15 -24.08 9.81 -17.47
N GLU A 16 -22.91 10.27 -17.02
CA GLU A 16 -22.06 9.53 -16.08
C GLU A 16 -22.72 9.34 -14.70
N TRP A 17 -23.51 10.32 -14.26
CA TRP A 17 -24.05 10.39 -12.90
C TRP A 17 -25.57 10.19 -12.83
N ILE A 18 -26.29 10.40 -13.93
CA ILE A 18 -27.75 10.19 -14.00
C ILE A 18 -28.01 8.81 -14.61
N GLN A 19 -28.44 7.86 -13.76
CA GLN A 19 -28.70 6.48 -14.16
C GLN A 19 -30.18 6.13 -14.05
N ASP A 20 -30.67 5.41 -15.06
CA ASP A 20 -32.06 4.97 -15.15
C ASP A 20 -32.32 3.76 -14.25
N ALA A 21 -33.40 3.85 -13.49
CA ALA A 21 -33.89 2.78 -12.63
C ALA A 21 -35.02 2.02 -13.35
N ASN A 22 -34.68 0.82 -13.81
CA ASN A 22 -35.61 -0.22 -14.23
C ASN A 22 -35.41 -1.46 -13.35
N LEU A 23 -36.28 -2.47 -13.48
CA LEU A 23 -36.22 -3.65 -12.61
C LEU A 23 -34.84 -4.34 -12.61
N PHE A 24 -34.23 -4.49 -13.78
CA PHE A 24 -32.92 -5.14 -13.91
C PHE A 24 -31.79 -4.28 -13.33
N SER A 25 -31.78 -2.99 -13.65
CA SER A 25 -30.78 -2.07 -13.12
C SER A 25 -30.93 -1.92 -11.61
N TYR A 26 -32.14 -2.02 -11.05
CA TYR A 26 -32.39 -2.04 -9.61
C TYR A 26 -31.78 -3.26 -8.94
N ILE A 27 -31.98 -4.46 -9.48
CA ILE A 27 -31.36 -5.68 -8.96
C ILE A 27 -29.84 -5.55 -8.98
N PHE A 28 -29.26 -5.07 -10.08
CA PHE A 28 -27.81 -4.85 -10.17
C PHE A 28 -27.33 -3.78 -9.18
N LYS A 29 -28.09 -2.70 -9.00
CA LYS A 29 -27.83 -1.65 -8.02
C LYS A 29 -27.87 -2.17 -6.59
N TRP A 30 -28.80 -3.07 -6.28
CA TRP A 30 -28.91 -3.71 -4.98
C TRP A 30 -27.70 -4.61 -4.69
N ILE A 31 -27.28 -5.41 -5.66
CA ILE A 31 -26.08 -6.25 -5.53
C ILE A 31 -24.83 -5.37 -5.35
N SER A 32 -24.64 -4.38 -6.22
CA SER A 32 -23.47 -3.49 -6.17
C SER A 32 -23.44 -2.60 -4.91
N SER A 33 -24.59 -2.14 -4.42
CA SER A 33 -24.71 -1.41 -3.15
C SER A 33 -24.23 -2.25 -1.98
N ASN A 34 -24.72 -3.49 -1.85
CA ASN A 34 -24.29 -4.41 -0.80
C ASN A 34 -22.82 -4.79 -0.93
N TRP A 35 -22.33 -4.96 -2.17
CA TRP A 35 -20.92 -5.22 -2.46
C TRP A 35 -20.02 -4.07 -1.96
N ILE A 36 -20.36 -2.82 -2.30
CA ILE A 36 -19.60 -1.63 -1.86
C ILE A 36 -19.65 -1.49 -0.34
N LYS A 37 -20.82 -1.65 0.28
CA LYS A 37 -20.92 -1.60 1.75
C LYS A 37 -20.10 -2.71 2.42
N GLY A 38 -20.10 -3.91 1.85
CA GLY A 38 -19.28 -5.03 2.31
C GLY A 38 -17.78 -4.75 2.20
N LEU A 39 -17.33 -4.26 1.05
CA LEU A 39 -15.93 -3.88 0.84
C LEU A 39 -15.50 -2.73 1.74
N TYR A 40 -16.36 -1.71 1.92
CA TYR A 40 -16.10 -0.61 2.84
C TYR A 40 -15.93 -1.14 4.27
N LYS A 41 -16.82 -2.04 4.73
CA LYS A 41 -16.72 -2.65 6.06
C LYS A 41 -15.41 -3.43 6.23
N LEU A 42 -14.98 -4.15 5.19
CA LEU A 42 -13.70 -4.85 5.19
C LEU A 42 -12.53 -3.87 5.29
N ALA A 43 -12.50 -2.86 4.41
CA ALA A 43 -11.44 -1.86 4.36
C ALA A 43 -11.32 -1.08 5.67
N SER A 44 -12.45 -0.57 6.18
CA SER A 44 -12.51 0.11 7.48
C SER A 44 -12.03 -0.78 8.62
N GLY A 45 -12.41 -2.06 8.66
CA GLY A 45 -11.92 -3.00 9.67
C GLY A 45 -10.41 -3.27 9.56
N VAL A 46 -9.86 -3.28 8.34
CA VAL A 46 -8.43 -3.44 8.07
C VAL A 46 -7.62 -2.21 8.50
N GLU A 47 -8.15 -0.99 8.37
CA GLU A 47 -7.51 0.23 8.89
C GLU A 47 -7.33 0.20 10.42
N ASP A 48 -8.20 -0.54 11.13
CA ASP A 48 -8.12 -0.75 12.57
C ASP A 48 -7.15 -1.88 12.97
N ILE A 49 -6.74 -2.75 12.04
CA ILE A 49 -5.78 -3.84 12.34
C ILE A 49 -4.46 -3.27 12.86
N LEU A 50 -4.01 -2.11 12.36
CA LEU A 50 -2.76 -1.49 12.84
C LEU A 50 -2.85 -1.11 14.32
N ASP A 51 -3.98 -0.57 14.78
CA ASP A 51 -4.19 -0.30 16.20
C ASP A 51 -4.25 -1.59 17.02
N GLN A 52 -4.82 -2.66 16.46
CA GLN A 52 -4.82 -3.98 17.10
C GLN A 52 -3.41 -4.57 17.22
N VAL A 53 -2.58 -4.45 16.19
CA VAL A 53 -1.18 -4.90 16.21
C VAL A 53 -0.41 -4.18 17.32
N PHE A 54 -0.52 -2.86 17.43
CA PHE A 54 0.11 -2.10 18.52
C PHE A 54 -0.42 -2.52 19.90
N LYS A 55 -1.74 -2.71 20.06
CA LYS A 55 -2.34 -3.18 21.32
C LYS A 55 -1.83 -4.56 21.74
N VAL A 56 -1.75 -5.51 20.81
CA VAL A 56 -1.23 -6.86 21.06
C VAL A 56 0.23 -6.76 21.52
N PHE A 57 1.04 -5.94 20.86
CA PHE A 57 2.42 -5.72 21.28
C PHE A 57 2.53 -5.11 22.68
N SER A 58 1.76 -4.06 23.00
CA SER A 58 1.76 -3.47 24.34
C SER A 58 1.33 -4.45 25.43
N PHE A 59 0.35 -5.33 25.15
CA PHE A 59 -0.06 -6.39 26.06
C PHE A 59 1.06 -7.42 26.27
N LEU A 60 1.69 -7.87 25.18
CA LEU A 60 2.81 -8.80 25.23
C LEU A 60 3.95 -8.23 26.08
N ASP A 61 4.32 -6.97 25.86
CA ASP A 61 5.45 -6.33 26.53
C ASP A 61 5.22 -6.12 28.03
N ASN A 62 4.04 -5.63 28.43
CA ASN A 62 3.70 -5.34 29.82
C ASN A 62 3.30 -6.57 30.65
N GLY A 63 2.97 -7.68 29.99
CA GLY A 63 2.53 -8.91 30.64
C GLY A 63 3.69 -9.86 30.99
N THR A 64 3.65 -11.05 30.39
CA THR A 64 4.58 -12.15 30.67
C THR A 64 6.00 -11.85 30.20
N ILE A 65 6.17 -11.16 29.07
CA ILE A 65 7.48 -10.91 28.47
C ILE A 65 8.28 -9.90 29.28
N GLY A 66 7.64 -8.89 29.90
CA GLY A 66 8.29 -7.99 30.85
C GLY A 66 8.88 -8.72 32.07
N LYS A 67 8.20 -9.76 32.57
CA LYS A 67 8.72 -10.62 33.65
C LYS A 67 9.90 -11.47 33.19
N ILE A 68 9.82 -12.04 31.98
CA ILE A 68 10.93 -12.81 31.37
C ILE A 68 12.14 -11.90 31.17
N TYR A 69 11.95 -10.69 30.65
CA TYR A 69 13.01 -9.71 30.48
C TYR A 69 13.71 -9.36 31.80
N THR A 70 12.92 -9.07 32.84
CA THR A 70 13.46 -8.80 34.19
C THR A 70 14.28 -9.99 34.70
N SER A 71 13.80 -11.21 34.49
CA SER A 71 14.50 -12.43 34.89
C SER A 71 15.82 -12.60 34.10
N MET A 72 15.78 -12.44 32.77
CA MET A 72 16.97 -12.52 31.92
C MET A 72 17.99 -11.44 32.28
N ARG A 73 17.55 -10.24 32.63
CA ARG A 73 18.41 -9.16 33.13
C ARG A 73 19.09 -9.53 34.45
N VAL A 74 18.37 -10.10 35.40
CA VAL A 74 18.94 -10.55 36.69
C VAL A 74 20.00 -11.63 36.46
N VAL A 75 19.69 -12.65 35.65
CA VAL A 75 20.65 -13.72 35.30
C VAL A 75 21.89 -13.12 34.63
N SER A 76 21.70 -12.19 33.69
CA SER A 76 22.80 -11.56 32.96
C SER A 76 23.67 -10.71 33.88
N LEU A 77 23.11 -10.03 34.88
CA LEU A 77 23.90 -9.32 35.90
C LEU A 77 24.78 -10.27 36.72
N THR A 78 24.28 -11.45 37.07
CA THR A 78 25.10 -12.47 37.75
C THR A 78 26.25 -12.95 36.87
N VAL A 79 25.98 -13.24 35.59
CA VAL A 79 27.03 -13.63 34.62
C VAL A 79 28.04 -12.49 34.40
N LEU A 80 27.59 -11.24 34.43
CA LEU A 80 28.45 -10.05 34.25
C LEU A 80 29.46 -9.93 35.38
N ILE A 81 29.03 -10.13 36.63
CA ILE A 81 29.93 -10.13 37.80
C ILE A 81 31.02 -11.20 37.63
N ILE A 82 30.63 -12.40 37.18
CA ILE A 82 31.58 -13.49 36.91
C ILE A 82 32.57 -13.09 35.80
N MET A 83 32.08 -12.51 34.70
CA MET A 83 32.94 -12.07 33.59
C MET A 83 33.93 -10.96 34.01
N ILE A 84 33.51 -10.04 34.87
CA ILE A 84 34.42 -9.01 35.43
C ILE A 84 35.54 -9.66 36.26
N ILE A 85 35.21 -10.68 37.07
CA ILE A 85 36.21 -11.44 37.85
C ILE A 85 37.19 -12.16 36.91
N VAL A 86 36.70 -12.80 35.85
CA VAL A 86 37.55 -13.48 34.86
C VAL A 86 38.50 -12.50 34.16
N ILE A 87 38.00 -11.33 33.74
CA ILE A 87 38.83 -10.27 33.13
C ILE A 87 39.88 -9.76 34.11
N ALA A 88 39.51 -9.54 35.37
CA ALA A 88 40.44 -9.13 36.42
C ALA A 88 41.54 -10.17 36.65
N TYR A 89 41.20 -11.46 36.65
CA TYR A 89 42.16 -12.55 36.78
C TYR A 89 43.11 -12.64 35.57
N LYS A 90 42.59 -12.57 34.33
CA LYS A 90 43.42 -12.54 33.11
C LYS A 90 44.41 -11.37 33.10
N TYR A 91 43.98 -10.21 33.60
CA TYR A 91 44.83 -9.03 33.73
C TYR A 91 45.97 -9.25 34.73
N ILE A 92 45.70 -9.89 35.87
CA ILE A 92 46.73 -10.25 36.87
C ILE A 92 47.74 -11.23 36.27
N LEU A 93 47.31 -12.15 35.40
CA LEU A 93 48.18 -13.09 34.67
C LEU A 93 48.96 -12.45 33.50
N ASN A 94 48.90 -11.12 33.35
CA ASN A 94 49.60 -10.37 32.31
C ASN A 94 49.20 -10.78 30.88
N GLU A 95 48.00 -11.34 30.70
CA GLU A 95 47.40 -11.52 29.38
C GLU A 95 47.03 -10.15 28.78
N ARG A 96 47.04 -10.05 27.45
CA ARG A 96 46.68 -8.80 26.75
C ARG A 96 45.16 -8.58 26.77
N VAL A 97 44.65 -8.07 27.88
CA VAL A 97 43.23 -7.70 28.06
C VAL A 97 43.08 -6.18 28.12
N ASP A 98 42.15 -5.64 27.33
CA ASP A 98 41.80 -4.21 27.37
C ASP A 98 40.75 -3.95 28.46
N LEU A 99 41.24 -3.71 29.69
CA LEU A 99 40.40 -3.43 30.87
C LEU A 99 39.48 -2.22 30.67
N LYS A 100 39.98 -1.15 30.04
CA LYS A 100 39.22 0.09 29.88
C LYS A 100 38.04 -0.14 28.96
N ALA A 101 38.26 -0.85 27.85
CA ALA A 101 37.19 -1.23 26.94
C ALA A 101 36.18 -2.18 27.61
N GLY A 102 36.64 -3.21 28.34
CA GLY A 102 35.78 -4.17 29.04
C GLY A 102 34.87 -3.52 30.09
N LEU A 103 35.41 -2.64 30.94
CA LEU A 103 34.64 -1.91 31.95
C LEU A 103 33.66 -0.91 31.32
N PHE A 104 34.09 -0.17 30.31
CA PHE A 104 33.22 0.77 29.60
C PHE A 104 32.01 0.05 28.97
N ARG A 105 32.24 -1.15 28.39
CA ARG A 105 31.17 -2.00 27.84
C ARG A 105 30.25 -2.56 28.92
N ALA A 106 30.77 -2.96 30.08
CA ALA A 106 29.96 -3.38 31.23
C ALA A 106 29.01 -2.27 31.68
N VAL A 107 29.51 -1.03 31.76
CA VAL A 107 28.70 0.15 32.11
C VAL A 107 27.65 0.43 31.03
N LEU A 108 28.04 0.38 29.75
CA LEU A 108 27.11 0.51 28.63
C LEU A 108 26.00 -0.54 28.66
N PHE A 109 26.34 -1.79 28.98
CA PHE A 109 25.38 -2.86 29.15
C PHE A 109 24.37 -2.57 30.27
N VAL A 110 24.83 -2.14 31.44
CA VAL A 110 23.93 -1.82 32.57
C VAL A 110 23.02 -0.64 32.20
N CYS A 111 23.57 0.40 31.57
CA CYS A 111 22.80 1.56 31.12
C CYS A 111 21.75 1.19 30.06
N LEU A 112 22.17 0.52 28.98
CA LEU A 112 21.28 0.13 27.87
C LEU A 112 20.32 -0.96 28.30
N GLY A 113 20.73 -1.93 29.11
CA GLY A 113 19.85 -2.99 29.62
C GLY A 113 18.77 -2.48 30.59
N VAL A 114 18.93 -1.30 31.18
CA VAL A 114 17.85 -0.64 31.93
C VAL A 114 16.97 0.20 31.01
N GLN A 115 17.57 0.85 29.99
CA GLN A 115 16.88 1.82 29.12
C GLN A 115 16.20 1.19 27.90
N LEU A 116 16.62 0.00 27.45
CA LEU A 116 16.11 -0.70 26.27
C LEU A 116 14.58 -0.82 26.25
N PRO A 117 13.91 -1.22 27.36
CA PRO A 117 12.46 -1.30 27.40
C PRO A 117 11.81 0.06 27.12
N GLY A 118 12.34 1.13 27.72
CA GLY A 118 11.86 2.49 27.51
C GLY A 118 12.04 2.97 26.07
N VAL A 119 13.19 2.69 25.46
CA VAL A 119 13.45 3.01 24.04
C VAL A 119 12.46 2.27 23.13
N ILE A 120 12.18 1.00 23.42
CA ILE A 120 11.24 0.17 22.67
C ILE A 120 9.81 0.72 22.79
N THR A 121 9.34 0.99 24.01
CA THR A 121 7.99 1.53 24.24
C THR A 121 7.83 2.91 23.61
N SER A 122 8.79 3.82 23.83
CA SER A 122 8.74 5.16 23.23
C SER A 122 8.80 5.13 21.71
N SER A 123 9.52 4.18 21.11
CA SER A 123 9.58 4.06 19.65
C SER A 123 8.31 3.43 19.07
N ALA A 124 7.68 2.49 19.77
CA ALA A 124 6.37 1.97 19.41
C ALA A 124 5.28 3.05 19.52
N GLU A 125 5.30 3.85 20.59
CA GLU A 125 4.42 5.01 20.77
C GLU A 125 4.65 6.08 19.70
N PHE A 126 5.91 6.38 19.37
CA PHE A 126 6.25 7.32 18.31
C PHE A 126 5.75 6.81 16.95
N ALA A 127 5.95 5.54 16.64
CA ALA A 127 5.41 4.95 15.41
C ALA A 127 3.88 4.98 15.37
N GLN A 128 3.22 4.67 16.49
CA GLN A 128 1.77 4.77 16.61
C GLN A 128 1.29 6.21 16.47
N LYS A 129 2.04 7.19 16.97
CA LYS A 129 1.76 8.62 16.82
C LYS A 129 1.91 9.08 15.38
N VAL A 130 3.02 8.75 14.71
CA VAL A 130 3.22 9.04 13.28
C VAL A 130 2.10 8.41 12.46
N TYR A 131 1.76 7.14 12.73
CA TYR A 131 0.63 6.47 12.08
C TYR A 131 -0.71 7.15 12.37
N GLY A 132 -1.00 7.46 13.65
CA GLY A 132 -2.25 8.03 14.12
C GLY A 132 -2.49 9.47 13.65
N GLU A 133 -1.45 10.31 13.61
CA GLU A 133 -1.51 11.64 13.00
C GLU A 133 -1.89 11.55 11.52
N THR A 134 -1.49 10.47 10.86
CA THR A 134 -1.80 10.25 9.44
C THR A 134 -3.14 9.57 9.20
N LYS A 135 -3.86 9.16 10.25
CA LYS A 135 -5.30 8.95 10.19
C LYS A 135 -6.08 10.27 10.12
N ASN A 136 -5.50 11.38 10.57
CA ASN A 136 -6.16 12.68 10.66
C ASN A 136 -5.76 13.66 9.55
N LEU A 137 -5.11 13.19 8.48
CA LEU A 137 -4.49 14.04 7.48
C LEU A 137 -5.45 14.63 6.43
N ASP A 138 -6.77 14.41 6.54
CA ASP A 138 -7.74 15.07 5.65
C ASP A 138 -9.02 15.48 6.37
N THR A 139 -9.24 16.80 6.39
CA THR A 139 -10.44 17.60 6.71
C THR A 139 -11.21 17.36 8.01
N THR A 140 -11.92 18.41 8.43
CA THR A 140 -12.65 18.67 9.68
C THR A 140 -13.65 17.58 10.13
N GLU A 141 -13.83 16.50 9.36
CA GLU A 141 -14.59 15.31 9.72
C GLU A 141 -13.67 14.09 9.84
N LYS A 142 -13.63 13.47 11.03
CA LYS A 142 -12.95 12.19 11.29
C LYS A 142 -13.58 11.05 10.45
N SER A 143 -13.24 10.96 9.17
CA SER A 143 -13.67 9.87 8.30
C SER A 143 -12.52 8.95 7.94
N THR A 144 -12.81 7.65 7.85
CA THR A 144 -11.81 6.66 7.44
C THR A 144 -11.42 6.88 5.97
N LEU A 145 -10.19 6.49 5.58
CA LEU A 145 -9.75 6.63 4.18
C LEU A 145 -10.69 5.83 3.25
N SER A 146 -11.10 4.64 3.71
CA SER A 146 -12.10 3.81 3.05
C SER A 146 -13.43 4.53 2.81
N TYR A 147 -13.88 5.40 3.73
CA TYR A 147 -15.09 6.18 3.50
C TYR A 147 -14.88 7.33 2.51
N SER A 148 -13.76 8.04 2.61
CA SER A 148 -13.45 9.15 1.68
C SER A 148 -13.49 8.69 0.22
N ILE A 149 -12.94 7.51 -0.07
CA ILE A 149 -13.00 6.87 -1.40
C ILE A 149 -14.45 6.71 -1.88
N VAL A 150 -15.33 6.22 -1.01
CA VAL A 150 -16.74 6.04 -1.33
C VAL A 150 -17.42 7.39 -1.54
N LYS A 151 -17.17 8.35 -0.64
CA LYS A 151 -17.76 9.69 -0.68
C LYS A 151 -17.38 10.46 -1.96
N GLU A 152 -16.13 10.41 -2.39
CA GLU A 152 -15.66 11.10 -3.60
C GLU A 152 -16.22 10.48 -4.90
N ASN A 153 -16.47 9.18 -4.89
CA ASN A 153 -16.95 8.43 -6.05
C ASN A 153 -18.47 8.19 -6.04
N LEU A 154 -19.20 8.92 -5.18
CA LEU A 154 -20.66 8.82 -5.03
C LEU A 154 -21.31 10.20 -5.24
N ALA A 155 -22.39 10.23 -6.01
CA ALA A 155 -23.23 11.40 -6.18
C ALA A 155 -24.63 11.15 -5.59
N ASP A 156 -25.23 12.21 -5.03
CA ASP A 156 -26.63 12.24 -4.61
C ASP A 156 -27.38 13.26 -5.48
N LEU A 157 -28.33 12.81 -6.30
CA LEU A 157 -29.11 13.68 -7.18
C LEU A 157 -29.98 14.67 -6.40
N GLN A 158 -30.44 14.34 -5.20
CA GLN A 158 -31.17 15.30 -4.35
C GLN A 158 -30.23 16.38 -3.79
N TYR A 159 -28.97 16.03 -3.54
CA TYR A 159 -27.96 17.01 -3.16
C TYR A 159 -27.60 17.91 -4.35
N ALA A 160 -27.42 17.32 -5.54
CA ALA A 160 -27.16 18.04 -6.78
C ALA A 160 -28.31 18.98 -7.15
N SER A 161 -29.57 18.59 -6.98
CA SER A 161 -30.71 19.48 -7.30
C SER A 161 -30.77 20.72 -6.41
N LYS A 162 -30.36 20.61 -5.14
CA LYS A 162 -30.32 21.73 -4.19
C LYS A 162 -29.14 22.67 -4.43
N ASN A 163 -28.03 22.16 -4.96
CA ASN A 163 -26.75 22.89 -5.03
C ASN A 163 -26.24 23.10 -6.47
N GLY A 164 -27.01 22.69 -7.47
CA GLY A 164 -26.72 22.76 -8.90
C GLY A 164 -26.15 21.46 -9.47
N PHE A 165 -26.73 20.98 -10.58
CA PHE A 165 -26.28 19.75 -11.27
C PHE A 165 -24.89 19.90 -11.90
N SER A 166 -24.45 21.14 -12.19
CA SER A 166 -23.09 21.41 -12.69
C SER A 166 -21.99 20.81 -11.81
N ARG A 167 -22.24 20.60 -10.51
CA ARG A 167 -21.33 19.94 -9.56
C ARG A 167 -20.98 18.50 -9.93
N LEU A 168 -21.87 17.81 -10.63
CA LEU A 168 -21.64 16.42 -11.06
C LEU A 168 -20.46 16.30 -12.03
N ASN A 169 -20.24 17.33 -12.86
CA ASN A 169 -19.14 17.40 -13.84
C ASN A 169 -18.13 18.50 -13.49
N SER A 170 -18.13 18.99 -12.25
CA SER A 170 -17.18 20.01 -11.82
C SER A 170 -15.82 19.38 -11.51
N GLU A 171 -14.81 20.25 -11.35
CA GLU A 171 -13.45 19.85 -10.98
C GLU A 171 -13.42 18.95 -9.74
N THR A 172 -12.41 18.10 -9.68
CA THR A 172 -12.21 17.14 -8.60
C THR A 172 -12.03 17.82 -7.24
N GLY A 173 -12.51 17.15 -6.19
CA GLY A 173 -12.74 17.77 -4.88
C GLY A 173 -14.09 18.51 -4.72
N THR A 174 -14.85 18.79 -5.79
CA THR A 174 -16.20 19.34 -5.65
C THR A 174 -17.14 18.31 -4.99
N PRO A 175 -17.78 18.63 -3.85
CA PRO A 175 -18.70 17.70 -3.20
C PRO A 175 -19.88 17.34 -4.11
N LYS A 176 -20.06 16.04 -4.38
CA LYS A 176 -21.20 15.49 -5.14
C LYS A 176 -22.31 14.93 -4.25
N ASN A 177 -22.05 14.82 -2.95
CA ASN A 177 -22.99 14.41 -1.92
C ASN A 177 -22.59 15.05 -0.57
N ASN A 178 -23.51 15.06 0.39
CA ASN A 178 -23.26 15.44 1.78
C ASN A 178 -23.52 14.26 2.74
N LEU A 179 -23.19 13.05 2.30
CA LEU A 179 -23.42 11.85 3.06
C LEU A 179 -22.31 11.73 4.11
N SER A 180 -22.68 11.59 5.39
CA SER A 180 -21.73 11.26 6.45
C SER A 180 -21.45 9.77 6.48
N GLU A 181 -20.32 9.36 7.07
CA GLU A 181 -19.94 7.94 7.16
C GLU A 181 -20.98 7.09 7.89
N GLN A 182 -21.61 7.64 8.93
CA GLN A 182 -22.69 6.98 9.66
C GLN A 182 -23.97 6.89 8.82
N ALA A 183 -24.33 7.97 8.11
CA ALA A 183 -25.48 7.97 7.23
C ALA A 183 -25.31 6.92 6.12
N PHE A 184 -24.15 6.88 5.45
CA PHE A 184 -23.86 5.92 4.40
C PHE A 184 -24.11 4.46 4.78
N LYS A 185 -23.73 4.06 6.01
CA LYS A 185 -23.95 2.71 6.51
C LYS A 185 -25.43 2.33 6.47
N MET A 186 -26.30 3.27 6.83
CA MET A 186 -27.75 3.08 6.95
C MET A 186 -28.52 3.41 5.67
N THR A 187 -27.98 4.29 4.81
CA THR A 187 -28.64 4.77 3.61
C THR A 187 -28.90 3.65 2.60
N ASP A 188 -30.11 3.61 2.05
CA ASP A 188 -30.42 2.77 0.91
C ASP A 188 -29.90 3.41 -0.39
N LEU A 189 -28.78 2.89 -0.90
CA LEU A 189 -28.18 3.35 -2.16
C LEU A 189 -28.97 2.91 -3.40
N THR A 190 -30.04 2.13 -3.23
CA THR A 190 -30.95 1.71 -4.30
C THR A 190 -32.16 2.62 -4.45
N GLU A 191 -32.26 3.68 -3.64
CA GLU A 191 -33.40 4.60 -3.66
C GLU A 191 -33.65 5.15 -5.07
N VAL A 192 -34.89 5.01 -5.53
CA VAL A 192 -35.36 5.51 -6.81
C VAL A 192 -36.18 6.78 -6.61
N ILE A 193 -35.85 7.79 -7.42
CA ILE A 193 -36.62 9.02 -7.60
C ILE A 193 -37.60 8.76 -8.74
N THR A 194 -38.83 8.48 -8.36
CA THR A 194 -39.98 8.30 -9.27
C THR A 194 -40.60 9.65 -9.63
N SER A 195 -41.46 9.67 -10.66
CA SER A 195 -42.11 10.91 -11.13
C SER A 195 -42.88 11.66 -10.03
N ASP A 196 -43.52 10.94 -9.10
CA ASP A 196 -44.21 11.57 -7.95
C ASP A 196 -43.26 12.24 -6.95
N LYS A 197 -42.02 11.75 -6.81
CA LYS A 197 -41.01 12.35 -5.95
C LYS A 197 -40.32 13.55 -6.58
N LEU A 198 -40.30 13.64 -7.92
CA LEU A 198 -39.69 14.74 -8.64
C LEU A 198 -40.37 16.09 -8.35
N SER A 199 -41.69 16.11 -8.21
CA SER A 199 -42.42 17.35 -7.87
C SER A 199 -41.96 17.92 -6.52
N ARG A 200 -41.80 17.08 -5.50
CA ARG A 200 -41.30 17.49 -4.17
C ARG A 200 -39.83 17.90 -4.19
N MET A 201 -39.04 17.25 -5.03
CA MET A 201 -37.63 17.58 -5.23
C MET A 201 -37.47 18.93 -5.93
N ALA A 202 -38.31 19.25 -6.92
CA ALA A 202 -38.30 20.50 -7.66
C ALA A 202 -38.64 21.71 -6.77
N GLU A 203 -39.53 21.57 -5.78
CA GLU A 203 -39.88 22.65 -4.84
C GLU A 203 -38.65 23.22 -4.11
N ASN A 204 -37.69 22.35 -3.79
CA ASN A 204 -36.49 22.69 -3.03
C ASN A 204 -35.23 22.79 -3.90
N ALA A 205 -35.36 22.72 -5.23
CA ALA A 205 -34.24 22.72 -6.15
C ALA A 205 -33.76 24.13 -6.49
N GLN A 206 -32.47 24.26 -6.78
CA GLN A 206 -31.87 25.48 -7.31
C GLN A 206 -32.44 25.82 -8.70
N ASN A 207 -32.69 24.81 -9.53
CA ASN A 207 -33.28 24.95 -10.86
C ASN A 207 -34.39 23.91 -11.06
N LYS A 208 -35.65 24.38 -11.14
CA LYS A 208 -36.84 23.51 -11.31
C LYS A 208 -36.87 22.82 -12.67
N ASP A 209 -36.42 23.51 -13.71
CA ASP A 209 -36.43 22.99 -15.08
C ASP A 209 -35.46 21.81 -15.21
N GLU A 210 -34.27 21.90 -14.60
CA GLU A 210 -33.29 20.80 -14.58
C GLU A 210 -33.82 19.53 -13.88
N VAL A 211 -34.58 19.70 -12.79
CA VAL A 211 -35.23 18.56 -12.12
C VAL A 211 -36.31 17.94 -13.00
N SER A 212 -37.06 18.74 -13.77
CA SER A 212 -38.08 18.22 -14.68
C SER A 212 -37.51 17.33 -15.79
N TYR A 213 -36.25 17.54 -16.19
CA TYR A 213 -35.58 16.71 -17.19
C TYR A 213 -35.27 15.29 -16.69
N LEU A 214 -35.28 15.05 -15.38
CA LEU A 214 -35.15 13.69 -14.81
C LEU A 214 -36.37 12.81 -15.07
N GLU A 215 -37.50 13.38 -15.51
CA GLU A 215 -38.67 12.61 -15.97
C GLU A 215 -38.45 11.88 -17.30
N TYR A 216 -37.35 12.19 -18.01
CA TYR A 216 -37.05 11.65 -19.32
C TYR A 216 -35.90 10.65 -19.26
N LYS A 217 -35.88 9.66 -20.16
CA LYS A 217 -34.76 8.74 -20.42
C LYS A 217 -34.25 8.92 -21.85
N THR A 218 -32.99 8.56 -22.09
CA THR A 218 -32.40 8.64 -23.43
C THR A 218 -32.82 7.42 -24.26
N LYS A 219 -33.09 7.65 -25.54
CA LYS A 219 -33.43 6.63 -26.54
C LYS A 219 -32.81 7.01 -27.88
N THR A 220 -32.42 6.02 -28.65
CA THR A 220 -31.94 6.22 -30.01
C THR A 220 -33.13 6.18 -30.96
N ASP A 221 -33.29 7.22 -31.78
CA ASP A 221 -34.32 7.26 -32.83
C ASP A 221 -33.92 6.44 -34.07
N GLU A 222 -34.82 6.37 -35.06
CA GLU A 222 -34.62 5.62 -36.31
C GLU A 222 -33.43 6.14 -37.13
N ASP A 223 -33.07 7.42 -36.96
CA ASP A 223 -31.94 8.08 -37.61
C ASP A 223 -30.62 7.89 -36.84
N GLY A 224 -30.63 7.17 -35.71
CA GLY A 224 -29.46 6.92 -34.87
C GLY A 224 -29.11 8.08 -33.92
N LYS A 225 -29.95 9.11 -33.81
CA LYS A 225 -29.75 10.25 -32.92
C LYS A 225 -30.33 9.96 -31.53
N ILE A 226 -29.60 10.37 -30.50
CA ILE A 226 -30.05 10.24 -29.11
C ILE A 226 -31.08 11.35 -28.83
N THR A 227 -32.27 10.97 -28.39
CA THR A 227 -33.37 11.84 -28.00
C THR A 227 -33.90 11.45 -26.61
N ALA A 228 -34.66 12.34 -25.96
CA ALA A 228 -35.28 12.08 -24.67
C ALA A 228 -36.76 11.67 -24.82
N GLU A 229 -37.16 10.57 -24.18
CA GLU A 229 -38.53 10.08 -24.09
C GLU A 229 -38.98 10.09 -22.63
N LYS A 230 -40.25 10.40 -22.35
CA LYS A 230 -40.75 10.43 -20.97
C LYS A 230 -40.73 9.01 -20.39
N ILE A 231 -40.34 8.88 -19.12
CA ILE A 231 -40.38 7.59 -18.41
C ILE A 231 -41.85 7.25 -18.13
N GLU A 232 -42.39 6.33 -18.92
CA GLU A 232 -43.70 5.72 -18.66
C GLU A 232 -43.58 4.61 -17.60
N SER A 233 -44.72 4.19 -17.04
CA SER A 233 -44.78 2.98 -16.19
C SER A 233 -44.14 1.82 -16.95
N GLY A 234 -43.08 1.25 -16.35
CA GLY A 234 -42.25 0.23 -16.99
C GLY A 234 -43.00 -1.05 -17.36
N MET A 235 -42.29 -1.99 -17.97
CA MET A 235 -42.82 -3.31 -18.38
C MET A 235 -43.52 -4.08 -17.24
N PHE A 236 -43.27 -3.72 -15.98
CA PHE A 236 -43.81 -4.37 -14.79
C PHE A 236 -44.66 -3.39 -13.97
N ASP A 237 -45.97 -3.64 -13.87
CA ASP A 237 -46.92 -2.79 -13.13
C ASP A 237 -46.60 -2.61 -11.64
N PHE A 238 -45.85 -3.56 -11.05
CA PHE A 238 -45.44 -3.50 -9.64
C PHE A 238 -44.17 -2.67 -9.39
N TYR A 239 -43.46 -2.24 -10.43
CA TYR A 239 -42.20 -1.48 -10.32
C TYR A 239 -42.30 -0.14 -11.04
N LYS A 240 -42.10 0.95 -10.29
CA LYS A 240 -42.07 2.31 -10.85
C LYS A 240 -40.68 2.65 -11.33
N GLU A 241 -40.53 2.84 -12.64
CA GLU A 241 -39.31 3.35 -13.25
C GLU A 241 -39.02 4.79 -12.80
N GLY A 242 -37.75 5.19 -12.87
CA GLY A 242 -37.31 6.53 -12.47
C GLY A 242 -35.81 6.69 -12.62
N LYS A 243 -35.19 7.53 -11.78
CA LYS A 243 -33.74 7.67 -11.69
C LYS A 243 -33.22 7.17 -10.35
N PHE A 244 -32.04 6.58 -10.31
CA PHE A 244 -31.39 6.32 -9.02
C PHE A 244 -31.03 7.64 -8.36
N ARG A 245 -31.39 7.79 -7.08
CA ARG A 245 -30.94 8.93 -6.27
C ARG A 245 -29.43 8.94 -6.12
N PHE A 246 -28.85 7.76 -5.87
CA PHE A 246 -27.43 7.60 -5.63
C PHE A 246 -26.75 6.92 -6.81
N THR A 247 -25.73 7.57 -7.35
CA THR A 247 -24.88 7.02 -8.41
C THR A 247 -23.45 6.92 -7.93
N TYR A 248 -22.76 5.84 -8.28
CA TYR A 248 -21.42 5.57 -7.78
C TYR A 248 -20.58 4.78 -8.77
N LYS A 249 -19.29 5.10 -8.84
CA LYS A 249 -18.31 4.43 -9.71
C LYS A 249 -17.89 3.09 -9.10
N THR A 250 -18.72 2.05 -9.27
CA THR A 250 -18.52 0.72 -8.63
C THR A 250 -17.13 0.12 -8.88
N GLY A 251 -16.62 0.21 -10.12
CA GLY A 251 -15.31 -0.33 -10.50
C GLY A 251 -14.16 0.39 -9.78
N THR A 252 -14.17 1.72 -9.80
CA THR A 252 -13.20 2.57 -9.10
C THR A 252 -13.25 2.29 -7.60
N ILE A 253 -14.41 2.40 -6.96
CA ILE A 253 -14.57 2.15 -5.52
C ILE A 253 -14.07 0.75 -5.14
N THR A 254 -14.42 -0.28 -5.92
CA THR A 254 -13.99 -1.66 -5.65
C THR A 254 -12.48 -1.79 -5.68
N LEU A 255 -11.85 -1.30 -6.76
CA LEU A 255 -10.40 -1.36 -6.92
C LEU A 255 -9.69 -0.54 -5.85
N SER A 256 -10.20 0.64 -5.51
CA SER A 256 -9.65 1.51 -4.48
C SER A 256 -9.71 0.88 -3.09
N LEU A 257 -10.88 0.38 -2.68
CA LEU A 257 -11.04 -0.26 -1.38
C LEU A 257 -10.18 -1.52 -1.24
N LEU A 258 -10.06 -2.32 -2.31
CA LEU A 258 -9.15 -3.48 -2.33
C LEU A 258 -7.68 -3.06 -2.22
N THR A 259 -7.28 -2.01 -2.94
CA THR A 259 -5.91 -1.49 -2.93
C THR A 259 -5.53 -0.96 -1.54
N VAL A 260 -6.41 -0.15 -0.95
CA VAL A 260 -6.24 0.35 0.42
C VAL A 260 -6.18 -0.81 1.41
N SER A 261 -7.15 -1.72 1.39
CA SER A 261 -7.15 -2.89 2.28
C SER A 261 -5.86 -3.69 2.17
N PHE A 262 -5.39 -3.93 0.94
CA PHE A 262 -4.15 -4.65 0.71
C PHE A 262 -2.95 -3.90 1.30
N ALA A 263 -2.81 -2.60 1.02
CA ALA A 263 -1.72 -1.78 1.56
C ALA A 263 -1.69 -1.81 3.10
N PHE A 264 -2.84 -1.65 3.75
CA PHE A 264 -2.94 -1.71 5.22
C PHE A 264 -2.58 -3.08 5.79
N VAL A 265 -3.01 -4.19 5.16
CA VAL A 265 -2.61 -5.55 5.58
C VAL A 265 -1.09 -5.73 5.44
N CYS A 266 -0.50 -5.28 4.33
CA CYS A 266 0.95 -5.37 4.11
C CYS A 266 1.71 -4.62 5.22
N SER A 267 1.30 -3.39 5.49
CA SER A 267 1.94 -2.57 6.52
C SER A 267 1.74 -3.13 7.91
N ALA A 268 0.56 -3.67 8.23
CA ALA A 268 0.30 -4.32 9.50
C ALA A 268 1.20 -5.54 9.70
N PHE A 269 1.40 -6.34 8.66
CA PHE A 269 2.31 -7.47 8.70
C PHE A 269 3.76 -7.04 8.91
N ILE A 270 4.22 -6.01 8.18
CA ILE A 270 5.55 -5.42 8.34
C ILE A 270 5.75 -4.95 9.78
N ILE A 271 4.84 -4.12 10.29
CA ILE A 271 4.90 -3.58 11.65
C ILE A 271 4.87 -4.70 12.69
N ALA A 272 3.97 -5.68 12.57
CA ALA A 272 3.89 -6.80 13.48
C ALA A 272 5.19 -7.62 13.51
N THR A 273 5.79 -7.88 12.35
CA THR A 273 7.06 -8.61 12.24
C THR A 273 8.18 -7.85 12.94
N SER A 274 8.34 -6.56 12.64
CA SER A 274 9.36 -5.72 13.28
C SER A 274 9.15 -5.56 14.79
N LEU A 275 7.91 -5.54 15.27
CA LEU A 275 7.59 -5.54 16.69
C LEU A 275 8.00 -6.88 17.36
N ILE A 276 7.79 -8.02 16.71
CA ILE A 276 8.24 -9.32 17.20
C ILE A 276 9.77 -9.42 17.21
N GLU A 277 10.45 -8.97 16.16
CA GLU A 277 11.92 -8.91 16.09
C GLU A 277 12.49 -8.07 17.23
N LEU A 278 11.88 -6.92 17.49
CA LEU A 278 12.22 -6.03 18.60
C LEU A 278 12.05 -6.71 19.96
N LEU A 279 11.00 -7.52 20.12
CA LEU A 279 10.73 -8.29 21.33
C LEU A 279 11.78 -9.37 21.57
N PHE A 280 12.16 -10.11 20.52
CA PHE A 280 13.24 -11.09 20.62
C PHE A 280 14.58 -10.42 20.92
N ALA A 281 14.87 -9.29 20.27
CA ALA A 281 16.09 -8.54 20.52
C ALA A 281 16.12 -8.03 21.97
N LYS A 282 14.99 -7.54 22.50
CA LYS A 282 14.85 -7.16 23.91
C LYS A 282 15.19 -8.31 24.86
N LEU A 283 14.64 -9.49 24.61
CA LEU A 283 14.89 -10.66 25.46
C LEU A 283 16.34 -11.14 25.38
N MET A 284 16.93 -11.15 24.18
CA MET A 284 18.29 -11.65 23.97
C MET A 284 19.39 -10.66 24.35
N PHE A 285 19.09 -9.36 24.38
CA PHE A 285 20.05 -8.30 24.68
C PHE A 285 20.78 -8.49 26.03
N PRO A 286 20.08 -8.75 27.16
CA PRO A 286 20.72 -9.10 28.43
C PRO A 286 21.83 -10.15 28.31
N VAL A 287 21.53 -11.29 27.69
CA VAL A 287 22.40 -12.46 27.67
C VAL A 287 23.57 -12.27 26.70
N LEU A 288 23.28 -11.79 25.49
CA LEU A 288 24.29 -11.64 24.44
C LEU A 288 25.32 -10.56 24.80
N SER A 289 24.88 -9.47 25.42
CA SER A 289 25.76 -8.36 25.78
C SER A 289 26.81 -8.74 26.81
N VAL A 290 26.43 -9.59 27.78
CA VAL A 290 27.35 -10.07 28.82
C VAL A 290 28.30 -11.13 28.27
N SER A 291 27.81 -12.00 27.38
CA SER A 291 28.62 -13.07 26.79
C SER A 291 29.73 -12.58 25.86
N ASP A 292 29.63 -11.35 25.34
CA ASP A 292 30.55 -10.80 24.34
C ASP A 292 31.22 -9.49 24.80
N ILE A 293 31.47 -9.37 26.11
CA ILE A 293 32.10 -8.20 26.71
C ILE A 293 33.52 -7.93 26.17
N GLU A 294 34.22 -8.97 25.70
CA GLU A 294 35.58 -8.89 25.17
C GLU A 294 35.63 -8.42 23.69
N THR A 295 34.67 -8.81 22.84
CA THR A 295 34.72 -8.55 21.39
C THR A 295 33.70 -7.52 20.90
N ASP A 296 32.58 -7.34 21.62
CA ASP A 296 31.51 -6.35 21.34
C ASP A 296 30.84 -6.49 19.96
N GLN A 297 31.08 -7.59 19.24
CA GLN A 297 30.55 -7.79 17.89
C GLN A 297 29.06 -8.16 17.93
N ARG A 298 28.67 -9.02 18.87
CA ARG A 298 27.29 -9.49 19.04
C ARG A 298 26.39 -8.41 19.63
N THR A 299 26.91 -7.65 20.61
CA THR A 299 26.20 -6.51 21.23
C THR A 299 25.92 -5.40 20.22
N LYS A 300 26.91 -5.03 19.40
CA LYS A 300 26.72 -4.07 18.31
C LYS A 300 25.70 -4.56 17.29
N LYS A 301 25.76 -5.84 16.91
CA LYS A 301 24.83 -6.42 15.95
C LYS A 301 23.39 -6.37 16.47
N ILE A 302 23.14 -6.78 17.71
CA ILE A 302 21.79 -6.73 18.25
C ILE A 302 21.27 -5.30 18.44
N LEU A 303 22.13 -4.35 18.80
CA LEU A 303 21.74 -2.94 18.88
C LEU A 303 21.38 -2.37 17.51
N LEU A 304 22.12 -2.76 16.46
CA LEU A 304 21.79 -2.42 15.08
C LEU A 304 20.46 -3.05 14.65
N ASP A 305 20.22 -4.32 15.00
CA ASP A 305 18.96 -5.02 14.69
C ASP A 305 17.75 -4.36 15.40
N ILE A 306 17.93 -3.88 16.63
CA ILE A 306 16.93 -3.07 17.35
C ILE A 306 16.66 -1.77 16.59
N GLY A 307 17.71 -1.03 16.22
CA GLY A 307 17.59 0.21 15.44
C GLY A 307 16.88 0.00 14.10
N ASN A 308 17.21 -1.08 13.40
CA ASN A 308 16.60 -1.47 12.13
C ASN A 308 15.10 -1.76 12.31
N SER A 309 14.73 -2.52 13.34
CA SER A 309 13.33 -2.85 13.66
C SER A 309 12.53 -1.59 13.98
N LEU A 310 13.10 -0.68 14.78
CA LEU A 310 12.45 0.59 15.14
C LEU A 310 12.23 1.48 13.91
N LEU A 311 13.25 1.61 13.05
CA LEU A 311 13.14 2.38 11.82
C LEU A 311 12.18 1.74 10.81
N ALA A 312 12.11 0.41 10.75
CA ALA A 312 11.13 -0.30 9.92
C ALA A 312 9.70 0.14 10.28
N ILE A 313 9.36 0.16 11.57
CA ILE A 313 8.03 0.53 12.06
C ILE A 313 7.76 2.00 11.72
N MET A 314 8.69 2.91 12.04
CA MET A 314 8.54 4.35 11.76
C MET A 314 8.35 4.65 10.28
N LEU A 315 9.22 4.08 9.42
CA LEU A 315 9.17 4.32 7.98
C LEU A 315 7.97 3.65 7.32
N THR A 316 7.45 2.55 7.86
CA THR A 316 6.20 1.94 7.39
C THR A 316 5.00 2.82 7.70
N GLY A 317 4.96 3.40 8.91
CA GLY A 317 3.96 4.39 9.28
C GLY A 317 4.00 5.61 8.36
N PHE A 318 5.18 6.17 8.12
CA PHE A 318 5.39 7.29 7.20
C PHE A 318 5.02 6.95 5.74
N SER A 319 5.36 5.75 5.29
CA SER A 319 5.04 5.29 3.93
C SER A 319 3.53 5.13 3.72
N LEU A 320 2.79 4.65 4.72
CA LEU A 320 1.32 4.66 4.72
C LEU A 320 0.77 6.08 4.59
N SER A 321 1.37 7.06 5.26
CA SER A 321 0.95 8.47 5.17
C SER A 321 1.05 9.02 3.75
N ILE A 322 2.20 8.78 3.11
CA ILE A 322 2.42 9.15 1.71
C ILE A 322 1.43 8.42 0.82
N PHE A 323 1.19 7.13 1.07
CA PHE A 323 0.19 6.35 0.33
C PHE A 323 -1.20 6.96 0.43
N LYS A 324 -1.65 7.42 1.61
CA LYS A 324 -2.96 8.09 1.74
C LYS A 324 -3.04 9.37 0.92
N LEU A 325 -2.02 10.22 1.01
CA LEU A 325 -1.96 11.47 0.24
C LEU A 325 -1.97 11.18 -1.26
N TYR A 326 -1.17 10.21 -1.70
CA TYR A 326 -1.14 9.73 -3.06
C TYR A 326 -2.51 9.18 -3.50
N PHE A 327 -3.16 8.39 -2.65
CA PHE A 327 -4.43 7.75 -2.96
C PHE A 327 -5.58 8.76 -3.05
N SER A 328 -5.59 9.76 -2.17
CA SER A 328 -6.47 10.93 -2.23
C SER A 328 -6.26 11.71 -3.54
N PHE A 329 -5.00 11.93 -3.95
CA PHE A 329 -4.69 12.58 -5.21
C PHE A 329 -5.18 11.79 -6.44
N ILE A 330 -4.87 10.48 -6.54
CA ILE A 330 -5.28 9.69 -7.71
C ILE A 330 -6.77 9.40 -7.75
N GLY A 331 -7.46 9.36 -6.59
CA GLY A 331 -8.92 9.26 -6.52
C GLY A 331 -9.63 10.48 -7.13
N ASN A 332 -8.92 11.61 -7.18
CA ASN A 332 -9.34 12.87 -7.76
C ASN A 332 -8.83 13.06 -9.21
N LEU A 333 -8.33 12.03 -9.88
CA LEU A 333 -8.00 12.09 -11.30
C LEU A 333 -9.14 11.49 -12.13
N ASP A 334 -9.53 12.18 -13.19
CA ASP A 334 -10.44 11.64 -14.19
C ASP A 334 -9.65 10.80 -15.20
N VAL A 335 -9.36 9.56 -14.81
CA VAL A 335 -8.59 8.59 -15.59
C VAL A 335 -9.39 7.32 -15.84
N ASP A 336 -9.19 6.75 -17.02
CA ASP A 336 -9.76 5.45 -17.36
C ASP A 336 -9.34 4.36 -16.36
N PHE A 337 -10.16 3.30 -16.30
CA PHE A 337 -9.97 2.19 -15.36
C PHE A 337 -8.57 1.55 -15.45
N LEU A 338 -8.01 1.37 -16.65
CA LEU A 338 -6.71 0.71 -16.84
C LEU A 338 -5.54 1.57 -16.30
N PRO A 339 -5.38 2.85 -16.68
CA PRO A 339 -4.43 3.75 -16.02
C PRO A 339 -4.62 3.82 -14.50
N TYR A 340 -5.86 3.90 -14.02
CA TYR A 340 -6.16 3.94 -12.59
C TYR A 340 -5.67 2.69 -11.85
N LEU A 341 -5.81 1.51 -12.45
CA LEU A 341 -5.29 0.25 -11.93
C LEU A 341 -3.76 0.28 -11.79
N VAL A 342 -3.05 0.80 -12.80
CA VAL A 342 -1.59 0.91 -12.74
C VAL A 342 -1.17 1.85 -11.59
N LEU A 343 -1.84 2.99 -11.43
CA LEU A 343 -1.61 3.92 -10.33
C LEU A 343 -1.85 3.25 -8.96
N CYS A 344 -2.92 2.47 -8.81
CA CYS A 344 -3.18 1.70 -7.59
C CYS A 344 -2.02 0.74 -7.25
N ILE A 345 -1.48 0.03 -8.25
CA ILE A 345 -0.33 -0.88 -8.06
C ILE A 345 0.92 -0.10 -7.63
N VAL A 346 1.18 1.06 -8.24
CA VAL A 346 2.31 1.93 -7.88
C VAL A 346 2.15 2.43 -6.44
N GLY A 347 0.94 2.84 -6.03
CA GLY A 347 0.65 3.25 -4.66
C GLY A 347 0.99 2.17 -3.65
N VAL A 348 0.52 0.93 -3.87
CA VAL A 348 0.86 -0.22 -3.02
C VAL A 348 2.36 -0.47 -2.98
N ARG A 349 3.05 -0.34 -4.12
CA ARG A 349 4.49 -0.52 -4.19
C ARG A 349 5.24 0.48 -3.31
N ILE A 350 4.82 1.75 -3.32
CA ILE A 350 5.39 2.78 -2.45
C ILE A 350 5.24 2.38 -0.98
N THR A 351 4.07 1.87 -0.58
CA THR A 351 3.81 1.44 0.80
C THR A 351 4.72 0.30 1.25
N ILE A 352 4.94 -0.70 0.39
CA ILE A 352 5.70 -1.90 0.72
C ILE A 352 7.21 -1.64 0.66
N ASP A 353 7.67 -0.90 -0.35
CA ASP A 353 9.10 -0.65 -0.56
C ASP A 353 9.62 0.57 0.18
N GLY A 354 8.73 1.49 0.61
CA GLY A 354 9.07 2.73 1.29
C GLY A 354 10.08 2.54 2.43
N PRO A 355 9.84 1.64 3.39
CA PRO A 355 10.79 1.37 4.47
C PRO A 355 12.17 0.98 3.95
N ASN A 356 12.25 0.07 2.98
CA ASN A 356 13.50 -0.38 2.39
C ASN A 356 14.23 0.72 1.61
N PHE A 357 13.47 1.60 0.94
CA PHE A 357 14.03 2.72 0.20
C PHE A 357 14.71 3.71 1.15
N PHE A 358 14.03 4.15 2.21
CA PHE A 358 14.59 5.06 3.19
C PHE A 358 15.70 4.41 4.04
N GLY A 359 15.56 3.13 4.37
CA GLY A 359 16.58 2.36 5.10
C GLY A 359 17.95 2.37 4.42
N LYS A 360 17.98 2.27 3.08
CA LYS A 360 19.23 2.35 2.30
C LYS A 360 19.96 3.67 2.48
N PHE A 361 19.25 4.80 2.53
CA PHE A 361 19.88 6.12 2.73
C PHE A 361 20.47 6.27 4.12
N LEU A 362 19.89 5.58 5.11
CA LEU A 362 20.41 5.55 6.47
C LEU A 362 21.55 4.52 6.64
N GLY A 363 21.89 3.76 5.60
CA GLY A 363 22.90 2.70 5.66
C GLY A 363 22.42 1.46 6.44
N LEU A 364 21.11 1.29 6.57
CA LEU A 364 20.49 0.25 7.39
C LEU A 364 19.85 -0.81 6.51
N ASP A 365 20.08 -2.08 6.85
CA ASP A 365 19.38 -3.21 6.24
C ASP A 365 18.07 -3.42 6.99
N ILE A 366 17.05 -2.69 6.56
CA ILE A 366 15.69 -2.85 7.08
C ILE A 366 15.16 -4.19 6.54
N GLY A 367 15.42 -5.24 7.32
CA GLY A 367 15.25 -6.64 6.96
C GLY A 367 13.78 -7.05 6.84
N LEU A 368 13.09 -6.67 5.78
CA LEU A 368 11.76 -7.23 5.44
C LEU A 368 11.75 -8.01 4.13
N ARG A 369 12.95 -8.27 3.59
CA ARG A 369 13.12 -8.91 2.28
C ARG A 369 12.80 -10.41 2.29
N SER A 370 12.84 -11.11 3.43
CA SER A 370 12.69 -12.58 3.47
C SER A 370 11.26 -13.05 3.79
N GLY A 371 10.66 -12.61 4.89
CA GLY A 371 9.35 -13.14 5.34
C GLY A 371 8.16 -12.76 4.45
N TRP A 372 8.04 -11.48 4.11
CA TRP A 372 6.94 -10.98 3.27
C TRP A 372 7.08 -11.41 1.80
N GLN A 373 8.28 -11.30 1.22
CA GLN A 373 8.51 -11.74 -0.16
C GLN A 373 8.35 -13.25 -0.31
N ALA A 374 8.70 -14.04 0.71
CA ALA A 374 8.44 -15.47 0.72
C ALA A 374 6.95 -15.78 0.83
N MET A 375 6.20 -15.08 1.70
CA MET A 375 4.76 -15.30 1.86
C MET A 375 3.96 -14.89 0.63
N VAL A 376 4.19 -13.67 0.10
CA VAL A 376 3.55 -13.20 -1.14
C VAL A 376 4.01 -14.02 -2.33
N GLY A 377 5.31 -14.34 -2.43
CA GLY A 377 5.85 -15.23 -3.46
C GLY A 377 5.19 -16.60 -3.43
N THR A 378 4.99 -17.18 -2.24
CA THR A 378 4.31 -18.47 -2.06
C THR A 378 2.83 -18.38 -2.38
N ALA A 379 2.12 -17.33 -1.96
CA ALA A 379 0.70 -17.15 -2.26
C ALA A 379 0.45 -16.95 -3.77
N VAL A 380 1.29 -16.16 -4.44
CA VAL A 380 1.24 -15.96 -5.89
C VAL A 380 1.62 -17.25 -6.62
N ALA A 381 2.65 -17.97 -6.18
CA ALA A 381 3.04 -19.25 -6.76
C ALA A 381 1.97 -20.33 -6.56
N ALA A 382 1.35 -20.40 -5.38
CA ALA A 382 0.25 -21.32 -5.08
C ALA A 382 -0.99 -21.00 -5.90
N LYS A 383 -1.33 -19.71 -6.08
CA LYS A 383 -2.41 -19.31 -6.98
C LYS A 383 -2.07 -19.65 -8.43
N ALA A 384 -0.86 -19.36 -8.91
CA ALA A 384 -0.44 -19.74 -10.27
C ALA A 384 -0.47 -21.26 -10.50
N ALA A 385 -0.05 -22.06 -9.51
CA ALA A 385 -0.15 -23.51 -9.53
C ALA A 385 -1.62 -23.98 -9.51
N THR A 386 -2.48 -23.35 -8.72
CA THR A 386 -3.92 -23.68 -8.65
C THR A 386 -4.64 -23.29 -9.95
N SER A 387 -4.28 -22.16 -10.57
CA SER A 387 -4.79 -21.73 -11.87
C SER A 387 -4.31 -22.66 -13.00
N ALA A 388 -3.07 -23.15 -12.93
CA ALA A 388 -2.55 -24.14 -13.87
C ALA A 388 -3.24 -25.51 -13.70
N VAL A 389 -3.57 -25.91 -12.47
CA VAL A 389 -4.29 -27.15 -12.17
C VAL A 389 -5.78 -27.06 -12.53
N LYS A 390 -6.43 -25.91 -12.32
CA LYS A 390 -7.83 -25.69 -12.71
C LYS A 390 -8.01 -25.37 -14.21
N GLY A 391 -6.94 -24.95 -14.88
CA GLY A 391 -6.96 -24.50 -16.28
C GLY A 391 -6.50 -25.51 -17.33
N GLY A 392 -6.10 -26.73 -16.99
CA GLY A 392 -5.61 -27.65 -18.03
C GLY A 392 -5.31 -29.07 -17.57
N VAL A 393 -6.30 -29.95 -17.68
CA VAL A 393 -6.07 -31.39 -17.87
C VAL A 393 -5.62 -31.73 -19.31
N ASN A 394 -5.59 -30.76 -20.24
CA ASN A 394 -5.29 -31.01 -21.66
C ASN A 394 -4.24 -30.09 -22.32
N ALA A 395 -3.44 -29.31 -21.59
CA ALA A 395 -2.36 -28.50 -22.19
C ALA A 395 -0.99 -29.10 -21.86
N GLY A 396 -0.51 -29.96 -22.77
CA GLY A 396 0.72 -30.74 -22.65
C GLY A 396 2.02 -29.94 -22.57
N SER A 397 3.03 -30.62 -22.02
CA SER A 397 4.51 -30.49 -22.10
C SER A 397 5.23 -29.14 -22.16
N SER A 398 4.67 -28.06 -22.70
CA SER A 398 5.40 -26.81 -22.98
C SER A 398 5.37 -25.81 -21.81
N ILE A 399 4.42 -25.94 -20.88
CA ILE A 399 4.33 -25.08 -19.67
C ILE A 399 5.32 -25.55 -18.59
N LYS A 400 5.72 -26.83 -18.62
CA LYS A 400 6.62 -27.44 -17.63
C LYS A 400 8.02 -26.82 -17.66
N GLU A 401 8.47 -26.34 -18.82
CA GLU A 401 9.80 -25.76 -19.03
C GLU A 401 9.89 -24.29 -18.56
N HIS A 402 8.82 -23.51 -18.73
CA HIS A 402 8.76 -22.12 -18.23
C HIS A 402 8.43 -22.02 -16.74
N ALA A 403 7.64 -22.95 -16.19
CA ALA A 403 7.40 -23.04 -14.74
C ALA A 403 8.63 -23.59 -13.99
N GLY A 404 9.36 -24.55 -14.58
CA GLY A 404 10.59 -25.12 -13.99
C GLY A 404 11.71 -24.10 -13.79
N ASN A 405 11.82 -23.10 -14.68
CA ASN A 405 12.82 -22.02 -14.58
C ASN A 405 12.44 -20.89 -13.60
N ALA A 406 11.16 -20.75 -13.25
CA ALA A 406 10.71 -19.81 -12.21
C ALA A 406 10.88 -20.41 -10.80
N VAL A 407 10.60 -21.71 -10.65
CA VAL A 407 10.76 -22.44 -9.37
C VAL A 407 12.25 -22.64 -9.02
N SER A 408 13.11 -22.88 -10.02
CA SER A 408 14.55 -23.03 -9.79
C SER A 408 15.25 -21.73 -9.37
N ARG A 409 14.65 -20.56 -9.65
CA ARG A 409 15.12 -19.25 -9.18
C ARG A 409 14.57 -18.85 -7.80
N MET A 410 13.67 -19.64 -7.22
CA MET A 410 13.15 -19.50 -5.86
C MET A 410 13.65 -20.61 -4.91
N ARG A 411 14.76 -21.29 -5.24
CA ARG A 411 15.46 -22.11 -4.26
C ARG A 411 16.21 -21.20 -3.30
N VAL A 412 15.53 -20.80 -2.23
CA VAL A 412 16.13 -20.17 -1.05
C VAL A 412 17.29 -21.05 -0.60
N ASN A 413 18.50 -20.50 -0.67
CA ASN A 413 19.72 -21.15 -0.22
C ASN A 413 19.75 -21.12 1.31
N ASN A 414 18.99 -22.01 1.97
CA ASN A 414 19.24 -22.35 3.36
C ASN A 414 20.48 -23.25 3.39
N GLY A 415 21.64 -22.61 3.52
CA GLY A 415 22.93 -23.28 3.65
C GLY A 415 23.01 -24.05 4.97
N VAL A 416 22.67 -25.33 4.93
CA VAL A 416 23.32 -26.36 5.73
C VAL A 416 23.76 -27.44 4.75
N HIS A 417 25.01 -27.35 4.32
CA HIS A 417 25.72 -28.49 3.75
C HIS A 417 27.15 -28.45 4.27
N GLU A 418 27.35 -29.27 5.28
CA GLU A 418 28.62 -29.69 5.83
C GLU A 418 29.31 -30.58 4.79
N ASN A 419 30.52 -30.23 4.37
CA ASN A 419 31.45 -31.22 3.82
C ASN A 419 32.90 -30.73 3.94
N ASN A 420 33.68 -31.57 4.60
CA ASN A 420 35.11 -31.46 4.81
C ASN A 420 35.87 -31.67 3.49
N ASN A 421 36.89 -30.85 3.22
CA ASN A 421 38.25 -31.29 2.90
C ASN A 421 39.18 -30.11 2.62
N ASP A 422 40.31 -30.10 3.32
CA ASP A 422 41.46 -29.21 3.15
C ASP A 422 42.08 -29.28 1.75
N LYS A 423 42.48 -28.13 1.20
CA LYS A 423 43.90 -27.77 0.99
C LYS A 423 44.11 -26.45 0.24
N SER A 424 45.13 -25.74 0.74
CA SER A 424 45.96 -24.70 0.12
C SER A 424 45.42 -23.27 -0.07
N ILE A 425 46.08 -22.40 0.69
CA ILE A 425 46.18 -20.94 0.58
C ILE A 425 46.93 -20.57 -0.71
N GLN A 426 46.39 -19.62 -1.48
CA GLN A 426 47.09 -18.47 -2.09
C GLN A 426 46.14 -17.73 -3.05
N ASN A 427 45.71 -16.52 -2.73
CA ASN A 427 46.30 -15.28 -3.25
C ASN A 427 45.37 -14.08 -3.00
N ARG A 428 45.98 -12.96 -2.63
CA ARG A 428 45.37 -11.67 -2.32
C ARG A 428 45.10 -10.90 -3.61
N SER A 429 43.87 -10.38 -3.80
CA SER A 429 43.57 -8.97 -4.18
C SER A 429 42.16 -8.82 -4.77
N THR A 430 41.26 -8.08 -4.10
CA THR A 430 40.03 -7.51 -4.69
C THR A 430 39.75 -6.17 -4.00
N ILE A 431 39.73 -5.05 -4.73
CA ILE A 431 38.57 -4.31 -5.28
C ILE A 431 39.18 -3.26 -6.26
N PRO A 432 38.61 -2.94 -7.45
CA PRO A 432 37.31 -2.24 -7.53
C PRO A 432 36.33 -2.51 -8.70
N GLY A 433 35.03 -2.38 -8.36
CA GLY A 433 33.99 -1.71 -9.15
C GLY A 433 33.29 -2.46 -10.30
N ASN A 434 31.96 -2.58 -10.26
CA ASN A 434 31.06 -1.81 -11.15
C ASN A 434 29.56 -2.08 -10.87
N ASN A 435 28.76 -1.02 -10.92
CA ASN A 435 27.30 -1.00 -10.96
C ASN A 435 26.79 -1.44 -12.36
N GLY A 436 25.68 -2.19 -12.46
CA GLY A 436 25.07 -2.41 -13.79
C GLY A 436 23.96 -3.44 -13.98
N SER A 437 23.19 -3.86 -12.97
CA SER A 437 22.15 -4.90 -13.17
C SER A 437 20.71 -4.39 -13.36
N SER A 438 20.44 -3.10 -13.24
CA SER A 438 19.05 -2.56 -13.28
C SER A 438 18.53 -2.19 -14.68
N THR A 439 19.37 -2.14 -15.71
CA THR A 439 18.96 -1.64 -17.05
C THR A 439 18.51 -2.75 -18.01
N LYS A 440 18.87 -4.02 -17.75
CA LYS A 440 18.53 -5.14 -18.63
C LYS A 440 17.08 -5.62 -18.47
N SER A 441 16.55 -5.60 -17.24
CA SER A 441 15.17 -6.05 -16.94
C SER A 441 14.09 -5.12 -17.50
N ILE A 442 14.36 -3.80 -17.57
CA ILE A 442 13.40 -2.82 -18.12
C ILE A 442 13.35 -2.93 -19.66
N LYS A 443 14.49 -3.21 -20.31
CA LYS A 443 14.54 -3.43 -21.77
C LYS A 443 13.86 -4.74 -22.17
N GLU A 444 14.02 -5.80 -21.40
CA GLU A 444 13.34 -7.09 -21.64
C GLU A 444 11.83 -7.00 -21.38
N PHE A 445 11.39 -6.26 -20.35
CA PHE A 445 9.96 -6.00 -20.11
C PHE A 445 9.32 -5.15 -21.23
N ALA A 446 10.02 -4.12 -21.70
CA ALA A 446 9.55 -3.29 -22.82
C ALA A 446 9.53 -4.06 -24.15
N ALA A 447 10.47 -4.99 -24.38
CA ALA A 447 10.50 -5.85 -25.56
C ALA A 447 9.34 -6.86 -25.57
N ASN A 448 9.03 -7.45 -24.41
CA ASN A 448 7.88 -8.37 -24.28
C ASN A 448 6.53 -7.66 -24.42
N MET A 449 6.41 -6.40 -23.99
CA MET A 449 5.19 -5.61 -24.25
C MET A 449 5.04 -5.28 -25.74
N ARG A 450 6.12 -4.94 -26.46
CA ARG A 450 6.05 -4.65 -27.90
C ARG A 450 5.58 -5.84 -28.73
N GLN A 451 6.04 -7.05 -28.42
CA GLN A 451 5.62 -8.27 -29.13
C GLN A 451 4.16 -8.65 -28.82
N SER A 452 3.65 -8.35 -27.63
CA SER A 452 2.28 -8.72 -27.23
C SER A 452 1.19 -7.80 -27.80
N PHE A 453 1.55 -6.62 -28.33
CA PHE A 453 0.61 -5.62 -28.86
C PHE A 453 0.78 -5.29 -30.36
N GLY A 454 1.62 -6.04 -31.09
CA GLY A 454 1.63 -6.03 -32.56
C GLY A 454 1.94 -4.68 -33.24
N MET A 455 2.77 -3.82 -32.63
CA MET A 455 3.21 -2.58 -33.28
C MET A 455 4.41 -2.84 -34.19
N GLN A 456 4.25 -2.64 -35.51
CA GLN A 456 5.35 -2.60 -36.48
C GLN A 456 5.85 -1.15 -36.62
N ASP A 457 7.15 -0.92 -36.39
CA ASP A 457 7.79 0.38 -36.62
C ASP A 457 8.14 0.56 -38.12
N GLN A 458 7.64 1.63 -38.74
CA GLN A 458 8.26 2.20 -39.94
C GLN A 458 9.59 2.85 -39.53
N GLN A 459 10.71 2.31 -40.02
CA GLN A 459 12.04 2.90 -39.87
C GLN A 459 12.35 3.85 -41.03
N GLU A 460 12.65 5.12 -40.72
CA GLU A 460 13.58 5.92 -41.54
C GLU A 460 14.96 5.96 -40.85
N PRO A 461 16.07 5.83 -41.60
CA PRO A 461 17.41 5.72 -41.01
C PRO A 461 18.04 7.11 -40.80
N VAL A 462 18.60 7.35 -39.61
CA VAL A 462 19.48 8.49 -39.37
C VAL A 462 20.93 8.00 -39.37
N THR A 463 21.69 8.48 -40.36
CA THR A 463 23.13 8.31 -40.57
C THR A 463 23.97 8.80 -39.38
N GLN A 464 24.97 8.00 -39.00
CA GLN A 464 26.01 8.35 -38.04
C GLN A 464 27.04 9.31 -38.67
N THR A 465 27.41 10.37 -37.96
CA THR A 465 28.60 11.18 -38.29
C THR A 465 29.59 11.13 -37.13
N GLN A 466 30.75 10.50 -37.40
CA GLN A 466 31.97 10.59 -36.60
C GLN A 466 32.55 12.02 -36.67
N GLY A 467 33.03 12.53 -35.53
CA GLY A 467 34.10 13.55 -35.52
C GLY A 467 33.81 14.83 -34.71
N SER A 468 34.24 14.84 -33.45
CA SER A 468 34.94 15.99 -32.82
C SER A 468 35.26 15.68 -31.37
N LYS A 469 36.46 15.15 -31.14
CA LYS A 469 37.09 15.11 -29.81
C LYS A 469 38.21 16.15 -29.65
N ASP A 470 38.38 17.07 -30.62
CA ASP A 470 39.51 18.00 -30.66
C ASP A 470 39.14 19.50 -30.56
N ARG A 471 38.02 19.86 -29.89
CA ARG A 471 37.68 21.29 -29.69
C ARG A 471 37.18 21.65 -28.30
N ILE A 472 37.82 21.13 -27.25
CA ILE A 472 37.60 21.62 -25.88
C ILE A 472 38.90 22.15 -25.21
N ASP A 473 40.09 21.84 -25.75
CA ASP A 473 41.38 22.32 -25.18
C ASP A 473 41.90 23.66 -25.73
N GLN A 474 41.10 24.42 -26.50
CA GLN A 474 41.49 25.76 -26.99
C GLN A 474 40.63 26.92 -26.48
N ARG A 475 39.75 26.71 -25.48
CA ARG A 475 38.94 27.78 -24.88
C ARG A 475 39.29 28.12 -23.42
N PHE A 476 40.43 27.68 -22.90
CA PHE A 476 40.90 28.02 -21.56
C PHE A 476 42.26 28.75 -21.49
N GLN A 477 42.76 29.31 -22.60
CA GLN A 477 43.98 30.14 -22.63
C GLN A 477 43.80 31.54 -23.25
N MET A 478 42.58 32.08 -23.24
CA MET A 478 42.41 33.54 -23.33
C MET A 478 41.39 33.97 -22.28
N ILE A 479 41.83 34.87 -21.40
CA ILE A 479 41.12 35.51 -20.28
C ILE A 479 41.15 34.73 -18.94
N ARG A 480 42.36 34.45 -18.43
CA ARG A 480 42.88 34.96 -17.14
C ARG A 480 44.24 34.35 -16.81
#